data_AF-A0A924NPI4-F1
#
_entry.id   AF-A0A924NPI4-F1
#
_cell.length_a   1.000
_cell.length_b   1.000
_cell.length_c   1.000
_cell.angle_alpha   90.00
_cell.angle_beta   90.00
_cell.angle_gamma   90.00
#
_symmetry.space_group_name_H-M   'P 1'
#
loop_
_entity.id
_entity.type
_entity.pdbx_description
1 polymer ?
#
loop_
_entity_poly.entity_id
_entity_poly.type
_entity_poly.pdbx_seq_one_letter_code
_entity_poly.pdbx_strand_id
1 'polypeptide(L)'
;MTDSDAMQLALAQAHLAAVAGEVPVGAIILKNGVVIATGRNAPIDGHDPTAHAEINALRAAAQVLGNYRLDGCELFVTLEPCTMCSGAMLHARLQRVVFGAPDTKTGAAGSVINVFAQAQLNHQTLVLGGLLAEECAGVLQSFFRQRRADQRQSHISLREDALRTPETCFADAAQHYADIHGLRMHYCAAGPADAATTILCLHSRTGSSQHFHAMLPVLAAAGRRVLAPDLVGFGRSDKPKKEAFHRWDWHSQMLCEWLDQLGIAEVVLVLQGDGPPLLPAERIYGLVRLAADVAPTDAAPFPDKGHRAALQAFASPGWAPYGTFNGPTLVLNHPAGEKAARAMGYFPP
;
A
#
# COMPACT_ATOMS: atom_id res chain seq x y z
N MET A 1 -24.54 3.17 -26.87
CA MET A 1 -23.91 3.04 -25.54
C MET A 1 -24.74 3.83 -24.56
N THR A 2 -25.05 3.31 -23.37
CA THR A 2 -25.76 4.08 -22.34
C THR A 2 -24.79 5.00 -21.58
N ASP A 3 -25.32 6.01 -20.90
CA ASP A 3 -24.51 6.89 -20.05
C ASP A 3 -23.80 6.12 -18.93
N SER A 4 -24.47 5.13 -18.33
CA SER A 4 -23.86 4.27 -17.31
C SER A 4 -22.70 3.44 -17.87
N ASP A 5 -22.85 2.85 -19.07
CA ASP A 5 -21.75 2.11 -19.72
C ASP A 5 -20.54 3.03 -19.98
N ALA A 6 -20.81 4.24 -20.44
CA ALA A 6 -19.80 5.26 -20.71
C ALA A 6 -19.05 5.68 -19.44
N MET A 7 -19.76 5.89 -18.33
CA MET A 7 -19.15 6.22 -17.04
C MET A 7 -18.35 5.05 -16.45
N GLN A 8 -18.79 3.80 -16.64
CA GLN A 8 -18.00 2.62 -16.25
C GLN A 8 -16.68 2.53 -17.02
N LEU A 9 -16.65 2.89 -18.30
CA LEU A 9 -15.41 2.99 -19.07
C LEU A 9 -14.50 4.13 -18.56
N ALA A 10 -15.07 5.26 -18.13
CA ALA A 10 -14.31 6.32 -17.47
C ALA A 10 -13.74 5.86 -16.11
N LEU A 11 -14.50 5.10 -15.32
CA LEU A 11 -14.02 4.46 -14.08
C LEU A 11 -12.85 3.51 -14.34
N ALA A 12 -12.90 2.72 -15.40
CA ALA A 12 -11.76 1.88 -15.80
C ALA A 12 -10.49 2.71 -16.03
N GLN A 13 -10.60 3.88 -16.66
CA GLN A 13 -9.47 4.81 -16.81
C GLN A 13 -9.00 5.42 -15.48
N ALA A 14 -9.93 5.73 -14.56
CA ALA A 14 -9.61 6.21 -13.22
C ALA A 14 -8.82 5.17 -12.41
N HIS A 15 -9.18 3.89 -12.52
CA HIS A 15 -8.43 2.79 -11.90
C HIS A 15 -7.00 2.69 -12.46
N LEU A 16 -6.83 2.86 -13.78
CA LEU A 16 -5.50 2.86 -14.39
C LEU A 16 -4.64 4.05 -13.92
N ALA A 17 -5.24 5.22 -13.67
CA ALA A 17 -4.54 6.35 -13.04
C ALA A 17 -4.11 6.01 -11.61
N ALA A 18 -4.99 5.42 -10.79
CA ALA A 18 -4.62 4.98 -9.44
C ALA A 18 -3.45 3.98 -9.44
N VAL A 19 -3.44 3.01 -10.37
CA VAL A 19 -2.33 2.05 -10.51
C VAL A 19 -1.02 2.74 -10.85
N ALA A 20 -1.07 3.84 -11.60
CA ALA A 20 0.10 4.68 -11.91
C ALA A 20 0.50 5.64 -10.76
N GLY A 21 -0.20 5.62 -9.62
CA GLY A 21 0.06 6.54 -8.50
C GLY A 21 -0.50 7.95 -8.71
N GLU A 22 -1.33 8.14 -9.74
CA GLU A 22 -1.99 9.39 -10.07
C GLU A 22 -3.35 9.52 -9.37
N VAL A 23 -3.83 10.75 -9.16
CA VAL A 23 -5.18 10.98 -8.63
C VAL A 23 -6.20 10.30 -9.58
N PRO A 24 -7.07 9.39 -9.11
CA PRO A 24 -7.85 8.52 -9.98
C PRO A 24 -9.04 9.25 -10.60
N VAL A 25 -8.76 9.95 -11.69
CA VAL A 25 -9.77 10.54 -12.57
C VAL A 25 -9.58 9.95 -13.96
N GLY A 26 -10.68 9.51 -14.54
CA GLY A 26 -10.74 8.98 -15.88
C GLY A 26 -11.82 9.68 -16.69
N ALA A 27 -11.59 9.76 -18.00
CA ALA A 27 -12.51 10.37 -18.93
C ALA A 27 -12.57 9.58 -20.25
N ILE A 28 -13.72 9.65 -20.91
CA ILE A 28 -13.88 9.15 -22.27
C ILE A 28 -14.64 10.17 -23.13
N ILE A 29 -14.46 10.10 -24.44
CA ILE A 29 -15.23 10.91 -25.39
C ILE A 29 -15.94 9.97 -26.36
N LEU A 30 -17.24 10.18 -26.49
CA LEU A 30 -18.10 9.53 -27.46
C LEU A 30 -18.37 10.46 -28.65
N LYS A 31 -18.54 9.86 -29.83
CA LYS A 31 -19.18 10.49 -30.99
C LYS A 31 -20.17 9.50 -31.58
N ASN A 32 -21.43 9.90 -31.72
CA ASN A 32 -22.52 9.02 -32.18
C ASN A 32 -22.61 7.71 -31.37
N GLY A 33 -22.41 7.79 -30.05
CA GLY A 33 -22.45 6.63 -29.15
C GLY A 33 -21.25 5.67 -29.24
N VAL A 34 -20.19 6.02 -29.97
CA VAL A 34 -18.95 5.25 -30.12
C VAL A 34 -17.81 5.97 -29.40
N VAL A 35 -17.02 5.24 -28.61
CA VAL A 35 -15.81 5.79 -27.96
C VAL A 35 -14.78 6.12 -29.02
N ILE A 36 -14.38 7.38 -29.11
CA ILE A 36 -13.33 7.85 -30.02
C ILE A 36 -12.03 8.20 -29.30
N ALA A 37 -12.09 8.43 -27.98
CA ALA A 37 -10.93 8.71 -27.17
C ALA A 37 -11.15 8.36 -25.70
N THR A 38 -10.04 8.09 -25.01
CA THR A 38 -9.98 7.87 -23.57
C THR A 38 -8.87 8.74 -22.98
N GLY A 39 -9.02 9.16 -21.74
CA GLY A 39 -8.01 9.90 -21.00
C GLY A 39 -8.05 9.54 -19.53
N ARG A 40 -6.90 9.70 -18.87
CA ARG A 40 -6.76 9.56 -17.42
C ARG A 40 -5.77 10.60 -16.93
N ASN A 41 -5.82 10.93 -15.64
CA ASN A 41 -4.82 11.80 -15.05
C ASN A 41 -3.41 11.21 -15.22
N ALA A 42 -2.49 12.05 -15.66
CA ALA A 42 -1.05 11.77 -15.72
C ALA A 42 -0.16 13.01 -15.44
N PRO A 43 -0.52 13.94 -14.53
CA PRO A 43 0.31 15.13 -14.30
C PRO A 43 1.66 14.86 -13.65
N ILE A 44 1.78 13.83 -12.81
CA ILE A 44 3.03 13.44 -12.16
C ILE A 44 3.94 12.78 -13.20
N ASP A 45 3.45 11.73 -13.85
CA ASP A 45 4.20 10.94 -14.83
C ASP A 45 4.57 11.76 -16.07
N GLY A 46 3.65 12.60 -16.53
CA GLY A 46 3.85 13.45 -17.71
C GLY A 46 4.65 14.72 -17.43
N HIS A 47 4.91 15.05 -16.15
CA HIS A 47 5.43 16.35 -15.72
C HIS A 47 4.69 17.54 -16.36
N ASP A 48 3.40 17.37 -16.60
CA ASP A 48 2.54 18.29 -17.35
C ASP A 48 1.38 18.69 -16.44
N PRO A 49 1.35 19.93 -15.94
CA PRO A 49 0.27 20.39 -15.05
C PRO A 49 -1.10 20.42 -15.75
N THR A 50 -1.14 20.27 -17.08
CA THR A 50 -2.38 20.22 -17.85
C THR A 50 -2.86 18.80 -18.14
N ALA A 51 -2.10 17.75 -17.80
CA ALA A 51 -2.39 16.36 -18.13
C ALA A 51 -3.50 15.73 -17.25
N HIS A 52 -4.62 16.44 -17.11
CA HIS A 52 -5.86 15.93 -16.54
C HIS A 52 -6.56 14.98 -17.51
N ALA A 53 -7.40 14.09 -16.98
CA ALA A 53 -8.12 13.08 -17.76
C ALA A 53 -8.90 13.69 -18.93
N GLU A 54 -9.58 14.81 -18.71
CA GLU A 54 -10.41 15.48 -19.71
C GLU A 54 -9.54 16.10 -20.81
N ILE A 55 -8.43 16.76 -20.44
CA ILE A 55 -7.49 17.33 -21.41
C ILE A 55 -6.86 16.24 -22.28
N ASN A 56 -6.45 15.13 -21.65
CA ASN A 56 -5.87 13.99 -22.36
C ASN A 56 -6.88 13.37 -23.33
N ALA A 57 -8.14 13.20 -22.91
CA ALA A 57 -9.20 12.71 -23.77
C ALA A 57 -9.51 13.68 -24.93
N LEU A 58 -9.60 14.99 -24.67
CA LEU A 58 -9.85 16.02 -25.68
C LEU A 58 -8.73 16.06 -26.74
N ARG A 59 -7.46 16.01 -26.31
CA ARG A 59 -6.29 15.96 -27.21
C ARG A 59 -6.35 14.72 -28.11
N ALA A 60 -6.64 13.56 -27.53
CA ALA A 60 -6.76 12.31 -28.30
C ALA A 60 -7.93 12.37 -29.30
N ALA A 61 -9.11 12.85 -28.89
CA ALA A 61 -10.26 12.99 -29.77
C ALA A 61 -10.00 13.97 -30.93
N ALA A 62 -9.33 15.10 -30.64
CA ALA A 62 -8.97 16.08 -31.66
C ALA A 62 -8.01 15.50 -32.71
N GLN A 63 -7.06 14.66 -32.30
CA GLN A 63 -6.19 13.94 -33.23
C GLN A 63 -6.96 12.93 -34.08
N VAL A 64 -7.86 12.14 -33.47
CA VAL A 64 -8.69 11.16 -34.19
C VAL A 64 -9.59 11.83 -35.24
N LEU A 65 -10.14 13.01 -34.92
CA LEU A 65 -11.02 13.74 -35.82
C LEU A 65 -10.28 14.69 -36.77
N GLY A 66 -8.98 14.91 -36.57
CA GLY A 66 -8.21 15.91 -37.31
C GLY A 66 -8.73 17.34 -37.12
N ASN A 67 -9.39 17.63 -36.00
CA ASN A 67 -10.07 18.92 -35.74
C ASN A 67 -10.11 19.24 -34.24
N TYR A 68 -9.84 20.50 -33.89
CA TYR A 68 -9.93 20.98 -32.52
C TYR A 68 -11.38 21.17 -32.04
N ARG A 69 -12.32 21.33 -32.98
CA ARG A 69 -13.75 21.34 -32.68
C ARG A 69 -14.27 19.91 -32.69
N LEU A 70 -14.84 19.51 -31.57
CA LEU A 70 -15.40 18.20 -31.31
C LEU A 70 -16.94 18.28 -31.32
N ASP A 71 -17.50 18.98 -32.31
CA ASP A 71 -18.95 19.14 -32.46
C ASP A 71 -19.65 17.77 -32.49
N GLY A 72 -20.75 17.64 -31.74
CA GLY A 72 -21.49 16.38 -31.59
C GLY A 72 -20.79 15.32 -30.73
N CYS A 73 -19.68 15.67 -30.07
CA CYS A 73 -19.03 14.77 -29.13
C CYS A 73 -19.54 14.99 -27.70
N GLU A 74 -19.50 13.92 -26.92
CA GLU A 74 -19.95 13.87 -25.54
C GLU A 74 -18.81 13.37 -24.66
N LEU A 75 -18.52 14.07 -23.56
CA LEU A 75 -17.45 13.69 -22.64
C LEU A 75 -18.03 13.15 -21.33
N PHE A 76 -17.53 12.01 -20.89
CA PHE A 76 -17.85 11.43 -19.59
C PHE A 76 -16.59 11.48 -18.72
N VAL A 77 -16.69 11.97 -17.49
CA VAL A 77 -15.56 12.08 -16.56
C VAL A 77 -15.96 11.70 -15.14
N THR A 78 -15.11 10.98 -14.41
CA THR A 78 -15.47 10.46 -13.08
C THR A 78 -15.58 11.52 -11.99
N LEU A 79 -14.96 12.68 -12.17
CA LEU A 79 -14.98 13.80 -11.23
C LEU A 79 -15.43 15.09 -11.94
N GLU A 80 -16.12 15.97 -11.23
CA GLU A 80 -16.48 17.29 -11.73
C GLU A 80 -15.23 18.04 -12.25
N PRO A 81 -15.29 18.60 -13.48
CA PRO A 81 -14.12 19.23 -14.09
C PRO A 81 -13.72 20.53 -13.39
N CYS A 82 -12.42 20.76 -13.28
CA CYS A 82 -11.87 22.03 -12.79
C CYS A 82 -11.97 23.13 -13.85
N THR A 83 -11.64 24.38 -13.48
CA THR A 83 -11.72 25.56 -14.37
C THR A 83 -10.98 25.37 -15.69
N MET A 84 -9.78 24.75 -15.65
CA MET A 84 -8.98 24.48 -16.84
C MET A 84 -9.72 23.54 -17.80
N CYS A 85 -10.19 22.40 -17.30
CA CYS A 85 -10.88 21.39 -18.10
C CYS A 85 -12.20 21.93 -18.65
N SER A 86 -12.98 22.63 -17.82
CA SER A 86 -14.24 23.27 -18.23
C SER A 86 -14.03 24.29 -19.36
N GLY A 87 -12.99 25.12 -19.27
CA GLY A 87 -12.62 26.05 -20.35
C GLY A 87 -12.23 25.32 -21.64
N ALA A 88 -11.43 24.25 -21.52
CA ALA A 88 -11.03 23.44 -22.67
C ALA A 88 -12.23 22.76 -23.37
N MET A 89 -13.20 22.26 -22.61
CA MET A 89 -14.44 21.65 -23.13
C MET A 89 -15.28 22.66 -23.93
N LEU A 90 -15.38 23.90 -23.45
CA LEU A 90 -16.06 24.99 -24.15
C LEU A 90 -15.33 25.37 -25.45
N HIS A 91 -14.00 25.46 -25.43
CA HIS A 91 -13.20 25.69 -26.63
C HIS A 91 -13.31 24.55 -27.66
N ALA A 92 -13.40 23.31 -27.18
CA ALA A 92 -13.61 22.11 -27.99
C ALA A 92 -15.06 21.98 -28.50
N ARG A 93 -16.00 22.78 -28.00
CA ARG A 93 -17.41 22.79 -28.43
C ARG A 93 -18.13 21.47 -28.24
N LEU A 94 -17.87 20.79 -27.11
CA LEU A 94 -18.60 19.58 -26.78
C LEU A 94 -20.10 19.85 -26.75
N GLN A 95 -20.88 18.87 -27.21
CA GLN A 95 -22.33 18.89 -27.14
C GLN A 95 -22.78 18.70 -25.69
N ARG A 96 -22.16 17.74 -25.00
CA ARG A 96 -22.55 17.31 -23.66
C ARG A 96 -21.33 16.90 -22.83
N VAL A 97 -21.36 17.22 -21.54
CA VAL A 97 -20.42 16.75 -20.52
C VAL A 97 -21.23 16.09 -19.41
N VAL A 98 -20.86 14.88 -19.04
CA VAL A 98 -21.48 14.13 -17.95
C VAL A 98 -20.39 13.79 -16.93
N PHE A 99 -20.57 14.21 -15.68
CA PHE A 99 -19.61 13.91 -14.62
C PHE A 99 -20.21 13.07 -13.51
N GLY A 100 -19.34 12.30 -12.85
CA GLY A 100 -19.71 11.45 -11.72
C GLY A 100 -19.80 12.22 -10.41
N ALA A 101 -18.74 12.15 -9.60
CA ALA A 101 -18.71 12.78 -8.29
C ALA A 101 -18.54 14.32 -8.38
N PRO A 102 -19.18 15.10 -7.50
CA PRO A 102 -18.90 16.53 -7.39
C PRO A 102 -17.51 16.80 -6.79
N ASP A 103 -16.89 17.93 -7.16
CA ASP A 103 -15.66 18.41 -6.55
C ASP A 103 -15.92 19.68 -5.75
N THR A 104 -16.14 19.51 -4.44
CA THR A 104 -16.45 20.61 -3.52
C THR A 104 -15.29 21.57 -3.28
N LYS A 105 -14.07 21.25 -3.72
CA LYS A 105 -12.87 22.08 -3.49
C LYS A 105 -12.50 22.92 -4.70
N THR A 106 -12.61 22.35 -5.90
CA THR A 106 -12.16 23.01 -7.14
C THR A 106 -13.09 22.85 -8.34
N GLY A 107 -14.26 22.23 -8.17
CA GLY A 107 -15.23 21.98 -9.23
C GLY A 107 -15.76 23.26 -9.87
N ALA A 108 -15.73 23.29 -11.21
CA ALA A 108 -16.09 24.45 -12.02
C ALA A 108 -17.35 24.24 -12.87
N ALA A 109 -18.13 23.21 -12.55
CA ALA A 109 -19.38 22.88 -13.24
C ALA A 109 -20.61 22.95 -12.31
N GLY A 110 -20.48 23.63 -11.17
CA GLY A 110 -21.56 23.83 -10.21
C GLY A 110 -21.11 23.91 -8.75
N SER A 111 -20.00 23.26 -8.37
CA SER A 111 -19.60 23.20 -6.96
C SER A 111 -19.02 24.51 -6.41
N VAL A 112 -17.89 24.97 -6.96
CA VAL A 112 -17.24 26.22 -6.50
C VAL A 112 -17.59 27.37 -7.42
N ILE A 113 -17.47 27.13 -8.73
CA ILE A 113 -17.92 28.04 -9.77
C ILE A 113 -18.71 27.24 -10.81
N ASN A 114 -19.47 27.94 -11.65
CA ASN A 114 -20.11 27.34 -12.80
C ASN A 114 -19.72 28.11 -14.06
N VAL A 115 -18.69 27.62 -14.75
CA VAL A 115 -18.19 28.22 -16.00
C VAL A 115 -19.22 28.00 -17.13
N PHE A 116 -19.93 26.87 -17.11
CA PHE A 116 -20.95 26.54 -18.11
C PHE A 116 -22.23 27.38 -17.99
N ALA A 117 -22.48 28.02 -16.85
CA ALA A 117 -23.61 28.93 -16.66
C ALA A 117 -23.35 30.35 -17.20
N GLN A 118 -22.15 30.64 -17.71
CA GLN A 118 -21.80 31.98 -18.17
C GLN A 118 -22.32 32.25 -19.59
N ALA A 119 -23.47 32.95 -19.68
CA ALA A 119 -24.13 33.27 -20.94
C ALA A 119 -23.31 34.17 -21.89
N GLN A 120 -22.27 34.85 -21.41
CA GLN A 120 -21.37 35.65 -22.23
C GLN A 120 -20.36 34.81 -23.03
N LEU A 121 -20.19 33.53 -22.68
CA LEU A 121 -19.31 32.63 -23.41
C LEU A 121 -20.01 32.12 -24.69
N ASN A 122 -19.26 32.12 -25.80
CA ASN A 122 -19.81 31.90 -27.14
C ASN A 122 -20.51 30.54 -27.31
N HIS A 123 -19.91 29.45 -26.81
CA HIS A 123 -20.43 28.09 -26.94
C HIS A 123 -21.09 27.65 -25.64
N GLN A 124 -22.17 26.88 -25.75
CA GLN A 124 -22.91 26.36 -24.61
C GLN A 124 -22.91 24.84 -24.68
N THR A 125 -22.50 24.20 -23.60
CA THR A 125 -22.38 22.74 -23.48
C THR A 125 -23.36 22.27 -22.43
N LEU A 126 -24.14 21.24 -22.73
CA LEU A 126 -25.04 20.63 -21.73
C LEU A 126 -24.19 19.92 -20.68
N VAL A 127 -24.41 20.23 -19.40
CA VAL A 127 -23.69 19.59 -18.29
C VAL A 127 -24.66 18.84 -17.39
N LEU A 128 -24.34 17.58 -17.12
CA LEU A 128 -25.06 16.72 -16.20
C LEU A 128 -24.09 16.17 -15.15
N GLY A 129 -24.45 16.27 -13.88
CA GLY A 129 -23.64 15.78 -12.77
C GLY A 129 -24.33 14.65 -12.00
N GLY A 130 -23.55 13.88 -11.26
CA GLY A 130 -24.06 12.90 -10.31
C GLY A 130 -24.19 11.46 -10.84
N LEU A 131 -23.75 11.19 -12.08
CA LEU A 131 -23.88 9.86 -12.67
C LEU A 131 -22.89 8.88 -12.03
N LEU A 132 -23.38 7.85 -11.34
CA LEU A 132 -22.54 6.93 -10.56
C LEU A 132 -21.63 7.68 -9.55
N ALA A 133 -22.15 8.75 -8.95
CA ALA A 133 -21.37 9.62 -8.07
C ALA A 133 -20.73 8.87 -6.90
N GLU A 134 -21.43 7.91 -6.29
CA GLU A 134 -20.92 7.13 -5.17
C GLU A 134 -19.74 6.26 -5.57
N GLU A 135 -19.83 5.56 -6.70
CA GLU A 135 -18.75 4.72 -7.24
C GLU A 135 -17.53 5.57 -7.59
N CYS A 136 -17.73 6.67 -8.31
CA CYS A 136 -16.70 7.63 -8.66
C CYS A 136 -15.99 8.21 -7.43
N ALA A 137 -16.76 8.60 -6.40
CA ALA A 137 -16.21 9.10 -5.15
C ALA A 137 -15.47 8.00 -4.38
N GLY A 138 -15.95 6.76 -4.42
CA GLY A 138 -15.33 5.61 -3.77
C GLY A 138 -13.89 5.36 -4.22
N VAL A 139 -13.61 5.47 -5.53
CA VAL A 139 -12.24 5.31 -6.07
C VAL A 139 -11.30 6.40 -5.54
N LEU A 140 -11.72 7.67 -5.60
CA LEU A 140 -10.98 8.82 -5.06
C LEU A 140 -10.70 8.70 -3.56
N GLN A 141 -11.73 8.35 -2.78
CA GLN A 141 -11.61 8.18 -1.34
C GLN A 141 -10.64 7.06 -0.96
N SER A 142 -10.69 5.94 -1.69
CA SER A 142 -9.80 4.79 -1.48
C SER A 142 -8.35 5.16 -1.75
N PHE A 143 -8.09 5.87 -2.85
CA PHE A 143 -6.75 6.35 -3.19
C PHE A 143 -6.16 7.28 -2.13
N PHE A 144 -6.89 8.32 -1.70
CA PHE A 144 -6.38 9.23 -0.68
C PHE A 144 -6.29 8.58 0.71
N ARG A 145 -7.14 7.59 1.01
CA ARG A 145 -7.03 6.82 2.25
C ARG A 145 -5.73 6.03 2.28
N GLN A 146 -5.41 5.34 1.19
CA GLN A 146 -4.15 4.61 1.03
C GLN A 146 -2.95 5.56 1.16
N ARG A 147 -2.93 6.65 0.38
CA ARG A 147 -1.83 7.63 0.42
C ARG A 147 -1.62 8.25 1.81
N ARG A 148 -2.69 8.51 2.57
CA ARG A 148 -2.57 9.00 3.96
C ARG A 148 -2.03 7.92 4.91
N ALA A 149 -2.36 6.66 4.69
CA ALA A 149 -1.78 5.56 5.45
C ALA A 149 -0.28 5.44 5.17
N ASP A 150 0.12 5.48 3.90
CA ASP A 150 1.52 5.43 3.46
C ASP A 150 2.33 6.61 4.04
N GLN A 151 1.76 7.83 4.00
CA GLN A 151 2.39 9.01 4.59
C GLN A 151 2.58 8.89 6.10
N ARG A 152 1.58 8.40 6.85
CA ARG A 152 1.72 8.17 8.30
C ARG A 152 2.83 7.16 8.61
N GLN A 153 2.95 6.13 7.79
CA GLN A 153 4.01 5.11 7.92
C GLN A 153 5.41 5.70 7.66
N SER A 154 5.53 6.70 6.79
CA SER A 154 6.81 7.40 6.50
C SER A 154 7.26 8.43 7.54
N HIS A 155 6.36 8.91 8.42
CA HIS A 155 6.60 10.11 9.26
C HIS A 155 6.90 9.81 10.75
N ILE A 156 7.24 8.57 11.10
CA ILE A 156 7.70 8.26 12.46
C ILE A 156 9.10 8.87 12.65
N SER A 157 9.19 10.00 13.35
CA SER A 157 10.45 10.71 13.59
C SER A 157 11.48 9.80 14.27
N LEU A 158 12.73 9.85 13.82
CA LEU A 158 13.80 9.08 14.45
C LEU A 158 14.07 9.62 15.85
N ARG A 159 13.92 8.76 16.87
CA ARG A 159 14.31 9.07 18.25
C ARG A 159 15.81 9.38 18.35
N GLU A 160 16.17 10.32 19.22
CA GLU A 160 17.57 10.72 19.45
C GLU A 160 18.46 9.58 19.94
N ASP A 161 17.89 8.60 20.65
CA ASP A 161 18.60 7.44 21.18
C ASP A 161 18.61 6.23 20.23
N ALA A 162 18.12 6.39 18.99
CA ALA A 162 18.09 5.36 17.96
C ALA A 162 18.85 5.78 16.69
N LEU A 163 19.18 4.79 15.87
CA LEU A 163 19.70 4.95 14.51
C LEU A 163 18.70 4.34 13.53
N ARG A 164 18.62 4.88 12.32
CA ARG A 164 17.78 4.34 11.24
C ARG A 164 18.63 4.07 10.02
N THR A 165 18.52 2.86 9.50
CA THR A 165 19.17 2.51 8.25
C THR A 165 18.50 3.27 7.11
N PRO A 166 19.26 3.98 6.25
CA PRO A 166 18.68 4.69 5.12
C PRO A 166 17.90 3.76 4.19
N GLU A 167 16.78 4.25 3.64
CA GLU A 167 15.94 3.46 2.73
C GLU A 167 16.67 3.03 1.45
N THR A 168 17.64 3.84 0.99
CA THR A 168 18.46 3.57 -0.20
C THR A 168 19.28 2.29 -0.11
N CYS A 169 19.41 1.73 1.09
CA CYS A 169 20.17 0.52 1.30
C CYS A 169 19.36 -0.76 1.12
N PHE A 170 18.08 -0.65 0.79
CA PHE A 170 17.20 -1.78 0.57
C PHE A 170 16.60 -1.71 -0.84
N ALA A 171 16.56 -2.87 -1.52
CA ALA A 171 16.17 -2.94 -2.93
C ALA A 171 14.63 -2.93 -3.18
N ASP A 172 13.82 -3.20 -2.16
CA ASP A 172 12.39 -3.51 -2.33
C ASP A 172 11.44 -2.42 -1.80
N ALA A 173 10.22 -2.32 -2.38
CA ALA A 173 9.25 -1.26 -2.14
C ALA A 173 8.07 -1.59 -1.20
N ALA A 174 7.74 -2.87 -0.96
CA ALA A 174 6.61 -3.24 -0.10
C ALA A 174 6.98 -3.14 1.38
N GLN A 175 6.57 -2.05 2.01
CA GLN A 175 7.03 -1.67 3.35
C GLN A 175 5.86 -1.17 4.18
N HIS A 176 5.62 -1.80 5.32
CA HIS A 176 4.76 -1.24 6.34
C HIS A 176 5.59 -0.84 7.55
N TYR A 177 5.13 0.18 8.25
CA TYR A 177 5.75 0.67 9.46
C TYR A 177 4.72 0.81 10.57
N ALA A 178 5.10 0.39 11.77
CA ALA A 178 4.36 0.62 13.00
C ALA A 178 5.16 1.56 13.91
N ASP A 179 4.45 2.38 14.67
CA ASP A 179 5.03 3.19 15.74
C ASP A 179 4.87 2.44 17.07
N ILE A 180 6.00 2.03 17.64
CA ILE A 180 6.05 1.33 18.92
C ILE A 180 6.94 2.16 19.85
N HIS A 181 6.31 2.89 20.78
CA HIS A 181 6.98 3.83 21.71
C HIS A 181 7.91 4.85 21.02
N GLY A 182 7.46 5.41 19.89
CA GLY A 182 8.24 6.36 19.10
C GLY A 182 9.37 5.72 18.30
N LEU A 183 9.47 4.39 18.28
CA LEU A 183 10.39 3.66 17.41
C LEU A 183 9.62 3.13 16.21
N ARG A 184 10.16 3.38 15.03
CA ARG A 184 9.64 2.83 13.79
C ARG A 184 10.03 1.37 13.69
N MET A 185 9.03 0.49 13.68
CA MET A 185 9.20 -0.93 13.40
C MET A 185 8.72 -1.23 11.98
N HIS A 186 9.61 -1.75 11.14
CA HIS A 186 9.28 -2.23 9.80
C HIS A 186 8.65 -3.63 9.86
N TYR A 187 7.72 -3.88 8.95
CA TYR A 187 7.26 -5.23 8.65
C TYR A 187 6.80 -5.38 7.20
N CYS A 188 6.98 -6.58 6.66
CA CYS A 188 6.30 -7.00 5.45
C CYS A 188 4.95 -7.64 5.82
N ALA A 189 3.92 -7.37 5.03
CA ALA A 189 2.63 -8.03 5.15
C ALA A 189 2.17 -8.57 3.80
N ALA A 190 1.47 -9.71 3.84
CA ALA A 190 0.83 -10.28 2.66
C ALA A 190 -0.46 -11.03 3.06
N GLY A 191 -1.41 -11.08 2.11
CA GLY A 191 -2.69 -11.75 2.29
C GLY A 191 -3.78 -10.89 2.96
N PRO A 192 -5.01 -11.40 3.09
CA PRO A 192 -6.15 -10.64 3.61
C PRO A 192 -5.99 -10.28 5.08
N ALA A 193 -6.26 -9.03 5.45
CA ALA A 193 -6.14 -8.55 6.84
C ALA A 193 -7.16 -9.22 7.80
N ASP A 194 -8.29 -9.67 7.25
CA ASP A 194 -9.40 -10.35 7.90
C ASP A 194 -9.32 -11.89 7.82
N ALA A 195 -8.20 -12.44 7.32
CA ALA A 195 -8.01 -13.88 7.34
C ALA A 195 -8.11 -14.40 8.78
N ALA A 196 -8.81 -15.52 8.97
CA ALA A 196 -9.04 -16.16 10.27
C ALA A 196 -7.75 -16.61 10.98
N THR A 197 -6.61 -16.50 10.31
CA THR A 197 -5.37 -17.15 10.68
C THR A 197 -4.20 -16.24 10.35
N THR A 198 -3.45 -15.84 11.37
CA THR A 198 -2.27 -14.99 11.23
C THR A 198 -0.99 -15.77 11.48
N ILE A 199 -0.05 -15.66 10.55
CA ILE A 199 1.29 -16.22 10.67
C ILE A 199 2.30 -15.11 10.84
N LEU A 200 3.11 -15.26 11.88
CA LEU A 200 4.19 -14.36 12.22
C LEU A 200 5.53 -15.04 11.94
N CYS A 201 6.29 -14.48 11.02
CA CYS A 201 7.63 -14.95 10.66
C CYS A 201 8.70 -14.12 11.38
N LEU A 202 9.39 -14.70 12.36
CA LEU A 202 10.46 -14.05 13.10
C LEU A 202 11.83 -14.54 12.65
N HIS A 203 12.66 -13.59 12.23
CA HIS A 203 14.03 -13.84 11.80
C HIS A 203 14.94 -14.17 13.00
N SER A 204 16.07 -14.83 12.74
CA SER A 204 17.09 -15.09 13.76
C SER A 204 17.91 -13.83 14.06
N ARG A 205 18.86 -13.94 14.99
CA ARG A 205 19.69 -12.83 15.50
C ARG A 205 20.50 -12.11 14.43
N THR A 206 20.78 -12.76 13.33
CA THR A 206 21.60 -12.23 12.22
C THR A 206 20.77 -11.92 10.99
N GLY A 207 19.44 -12.10 11.07
CA GLY A 207 18.54 -11.99 9.93
C GLY A 207 17.73 -10.70 9.88
N SER A 208 16.84 -10.67 8.90
CA SER A 208 15.80 -9.68 8.73
C SER A 208 14.57 -10.32 8.07
N SER A 209 13.48 -9.58 8.00
CA SER A 209 12.26 -9.93 7.26
C SER A 209 12.53 -10.38 5.81
N GLN A 210 13.64 -9.96 5.19
CA GLN A 210 14.04 -10.38 3.85
C GLN A 210 14.18 -11.90 3.68
N HIS A 211 14.52 -12.62 4.75
CA HIS A 211 14.61 -14.09 4.71
C HIS A 211 13.26 -14.75 4.37
N PHE A 212 12.15 -14.06 4.63
CA PHE A 212 10.80 -14.56 4.39
C PHE A 212 10.21 -14.09 3.06
N HIS A 213 10.93 -13.28 2.27
CA HIS A 213 10.43 -12.67 1.03
C HIS A 213 9.83 -13.72 0.07
N ALA A 214 10.49 -14.88 -0.07
CA ALA A 214 10.01 -15.97 -0.91
C ALA A 214 8.80 -16.73 -0.32
N MET A 215 8.58 -16.68 1.00
CA MET A 215 7.48 -17.36 1.69
C MET A 215 6.19 -16.53 1.70
N LEU A 216 6.30 -15.21 1.90
CA LEU A 216 5.16 -14.27 1.96
C LEU A 216 4.10 -14.50 0.86
N PRO A 217 4.44 -14.48 -0.45
CA PRO A 217 3.43 -14.64 -1.51
C PRO A 217 2.82 -16.05 -1.54
N VAL A 218 3.59 -17.08 -1.18
CA VAL A 218 3.10 -18.47 -1.14
C VAL A 218 2.01 -18.63 -0.08
N LEU A 219 2.26 -18.07 1.10
CA LEU A 219 1.38 -18.17 2.24
C LEU A 219 0.13 -17.30 2.08
N ALA A 220 0.29 -16.10 1.52
CA ALA A 220 -0.81 -15.19 1.19
C ALA A 220 -1.77 -15.80 0.15
N ALA A 221 -1.23 -16.48 -0.88
CA ALA A 221 -2.04 -17.15 -1.90
C ALA A 221 -2.94 -18.27 -1.33
N ALA A 222 -2.64 -18.78 -0.13
CA ALA A 222 -3.49 -19.73 0.60
C ALA A 222 -4.50 -19.06 1.53
N GLY A 223 -4.75 -17.75 1.37
CA GLY A 223 -5.76 -17.01 2.14
C GLY A 223 -5.35 -16.73 3.58
N ARG A 224 -4.05 -16.72 3.88
CA ARG A 224 -3.51 -16.47 5.22
C ARG A 224 -3.06 -15.03 5.36
N ARG A 225 -3.20 -14.45 6.55
CA ARG A 225 -2.54 -13.20 6.91
C ARG A 225 -1.12 -13.51 7.32
N VAL A 226 -0.13 -12.91 6.67
CA VAL A 226 1.27 -13.19 6.90
C VAL A 226 1.98 -11.91 7.25
N LEU A 227 2.70 -11.92 8.36
CA LEU A 227 3.45 -10.78 8.88
C LEU A 227 4.90 -11.20 9.12
N ALA A 228 5.84 -10.40 8.62
CA ALA A 228 7.27 -10.60 8.83
C ALA A 228 7.91 -9.29 9.29
N PRO A 229 7.99 -9.01 10.61
CA PRO A 229 8.63 -7.82 11.12
C PRO A 229 10.15 -7.90 11.02
N ASP A 230 10.79 -6.74 10.88
CA ASP A 230 12.15 -6.57 11.39
C ASP A 230 12.03 -6.21 12.86
N LEU A 231 12.59 -7.03 13.74
CA LEU A 231 12.66 -6.68 15.16
C LEU A 231 13.39 -5.34 15.32
N VAL A 232 12.97 -4.53 16.29
CA VAL A 232 13.67 -3.27 16.60
C VAL A 232 15.15 -3.59 16.88
N GLY A 233 16.09 -2.84 16.29
CA GLY A 233 17.52 -3.21 16.27
C GLY A 233 17.99 -3.91 14.99
N PHE A 234 17.08 -4.37 14.14
CA PHE A 234 17.38 -5.17 12.95
C PHE A 234 16.73 -4.57 11.70
N GLY A 235 17.19 -5.04 10.53
CA GLY A 235 16.64 -4.69 9.21
C GLY A 235 16.36 -3.20 9.01
N ARG A 236 15.13 -2.84 8.62
CA ARG A 236 14.66 -1.46 8.39
C ARG A 236 14.11 -0.76 9.63
N SER A 237 13.95 -1.51 10.72
CA SER A 237 13.49 -0.96 12.00
C SER A 237 14.56 -0.06 12.63
N ASP A 238 14.08 0.86 13.48
CA ASP A 238 14.95 1.70 14.29
C ASP A 238 15.84 0.86 15.21
N LYS A 239 17.03 1.39 15.51
CA LYS A 239 18.09 0.68 16.23
C LYS A 239 18.51 1.48 17.45
N PRO A 240 17.92 1.22 18.63
CA PRO A 240 18.37 1.82 19.88
C PRO A 240 19.88 1.66 20.07
N LYS A 241 20.55 2.73 20.52
CA LYS A 241 22.02 2.79 20.59
C LYS A 241 22.64 2.03 21.77
N LYS A 242 21.83 1.62 22.76
CA LYS A 242 22.29 1.00 24.02
C LYS A 242 21.82 -0.45 24.10
N GLU A 243 22.72 -1.34 24.50
CA GLU A 243 22.44 -2.78 24.69
C GLU A 243 21.28 -3.04 25.67
N ALA A 244 21.12 -2.18 26.67
CA ALA A 244 20.05 -2.29 27.67
C ALA A 244 18.62 -2.24 27.09
N PHE A 245 18.44 -1.75 25.86
CA PHE A 245 17.17 -1.84 25.15
C PHE A 245 16.95 -3.22 24.54
N HIS A 246 17.99 -3.97 24.21
CA HIS A 246 17.87 -5.23 23.48
C HIS A 246 17.73 -6.45 24.39
N ARG A 247 16.99 -6.31 25.49
CA ARG A 247 16.66 -7.43 26.37
C ARG A 247 15.51 -8.26 25.79
N TRP A 248 15.48 -9.54 26.15
CA TRP A 248 14.47 -10.49 25.68
C TRP A 248 13.03 -10.08 26.01
N ASP A 249 12.79 -9.74 27.29
CA ASP A 249 11.51 -9.26 27.81
C ASP A 249 11.01 -8.03 27.05
N TRP A 250 11.92 -7.10 26.75
CA TRP A 250 11.61 -5.90 26.00
C TRP A 250 11.18 -6.20 24.56
N HIS A 251 11.95 -7.01 23.83
CA HIS A 251 11.60 -7.42 22.46
C HIS A 251 10.27 -8.17 22.40
N SER A 252 10.00 -9.02 23.40
CA SER A 252 8.73 -9.74 23.52
C SER A 252 7.56 -8.77 23.76
N GLN A 253 7.74 -7.79 24.65
CA GLN A 253 6.75 -6.76 24.90
C GLN A 253 6.46 -5.92 23.64
N MET A 254 7.49 -5.44 22.92
CA MET A 254 7.31 -4.66 21.69
C MET A 254 6.50 -5.44 20.65
N LEU A 255 6.78 -6.74 20.51
CA LEU A 255 6.11 -7.61 19.56
C LEU A 255 4.64 -7.86 19.96
N CYS A 256 4.37 -8.11 21.25
CA CYS A 256 3.00 -8.24 21.77
C CYS A 256 2.18 -6.97 21.55
N GLU A 257 2.72 -5.81 21.89
CA GLU A 257 2.02 -4.52 21.73
C GLU A 257 1.74 -4.21 20.26
N TRP A 258 2.68 -4.53 19.36
CA TRP A 258 2.43 -4.40 17.93
C TRP A 258 1.32 -5.34 17.43
N LEU A 259 1.29 -6.59 17.89
CA LEU A 259 0.19 -7.51 17.56
C LEU A 259 -1.14 -6.99 18.10
N ASP A 260 -1.15 -6.39 19.29
CA ASP A 260 -2.35 -5.78 19.89
C ASP A 260 -2.83 -4.57 19.07
N GLN A 261 -1.93 -3.71 18.57
CA GLN A 261 -2.27 -2.62 17.65
C GLN A 261 -2.92 -3.12 16.36
N LEU A 262 -2.56 -4.33 15.92
CA LEU A 262 -3.12 -4.98 14.74
C LEU A 262 -4.38 -5.81 15.04
N GLY A 263 -4.82 -5.86 16.30
CA GLY A 263 -5.97 -6.65 16.76
C GLY A 263 -5.76 -8.15 16.71
N ILE A 264 -4.51 -8.63 16.86
CA ILE A 264 -4.14 -10.05 16.73
C ILE A 264 -3.92 -10.66 18.11
N ALA A 265 -4.82 -11.54 18.52
CA ALA A 265 -4.73 -12.23 19.81
C ALA A 265 -3.65 -13.34 19.80
N GLU A 266 -3.64 -14.19 18.76
CA GLU A 266 -2.74 -15.34 18.65
C GLU A 266 -2.21 -15.52 17.23
N VAL A 267 -1.06 -16.20 17.10
CA VAL A 267 -0.40 -16.45 15.82
C VAL A 267 0.10 -17.90 15.71
N VAL A 268 0.28 -18.40 14.48
CA VAL A 268 1.32 -19.41 14.26
C VAL A 268 2.64 -18.71 14.07
N LEU A 269 3.59 -19.07 14.91
CA LEU A 269 4.92 -18.52 14.92
C LEU A 269 5.83 -19.36 14.03
N VAL A 270 6.34 -18.77 12.95
CA VAL A 270 7.46 -19.31 12.19
C VAL A 270 8.72 -18.67 12.73
N LEU A 271 9.61 -19.45 13.33
CA LEU A 271 10.84 -18.99 13.96
C LEU A 271 12.05 -19.55 13.22
N GLN A 272 12.97 -18.67 12.86
CA GLN A 272 14.25 -19.09 12.30
C GLN A 272 15.26 -19.41 13.42
N GLY A 273 15.85 -20.62 13.37
CA GLY A 273 16.84 -21.11 14.33
C GLY A 273 16.25 -21.78 15.58
N ASP A 274 17.14 -22.22 16.46
CA ASP A 274 16.81 -23.08 17.62
C ASP A 274 16.55 -22.29 18.91
N GLY A 275 16.51 -20.95 18.82
CA GLY A 275 16.22 -20.08 19.96
C GLY A 275 14.81 -20.28 20.53
N PRO A 276 14.55 -19.84 21.77
CA PRO A 276 13.19 -19.80 22.29
C PRO A 276 12.29 -18.86 21.47
N PRO A 277 10.95 -18.95 21.61
CA PRO A 277 10.04 -18.02 20.95
C PRO A 277 9.96 -16.69 21.70
N LEU A 278 10.05 -15.58 20.96
CA LEU A 278 9.98 -14.21 21.51
C LEU A 278 8.56 -13.79 21.93
N LEU A 279 7.60 -14.71 21.94
CA LEU A 279 6.24 -14.48 22.37
C LEU A 279 5.91 -15.35 23.59
N PRO A 280 5.06 -14.85 24.51
CA PRO A 280 4.45 -15.70 25.54
C PRO A 280 3.70 -16.87 24.91
N ALA A 281 3.67 -18.02 25.59
CA ALA A 281 3.08 -19.24 25.06
C ALA A 281 1.59 -19.07 24.69
N GLU A 282 0.85 -18.26 25.46
CA GLU A 282 -0.55 -17.92 25.23
C GLU A 282 -0.81 -17.12 23.94
N ARG A 283 0.23 -16.53 23.34
CA ARG A 283 0.14 -15.84 22.04
C ARG A 283 0.47 -16.75 20.87
N ILE A 284 0.90 -17.98 21.12
CA ILE A 284 1.39 -18.92 20.10
C ILE A 284 0.42 -20.09 20.00
N TYR A 285 -0.38 -20.10 18.95
CA TYR A 285 -1.24 -21.24 18.63
C TYR A 285 -0.43 -22.46 18.17
N GLY A 286 0.64 -22.22 17.40
CA GLY A 286 1.54 -23.28 16.94
C GLY A 286 2.90 -22.73 16.54
N LEU A 287 3.93 -23.59 16.60
CA LEU A 287 5.31 -23.23 16.35
C LEU A 287 5.89 -24.01 15.16
N VAL A 288 6.48 -23.30 14.22
CA VAL A 288 7.23 -23.86 13.09
C VAL A 288 8.66 -23.34 13.18
N ARG A 289 9.64 -24.24 13.22
CA ARG A 289 11.07 -23.91 13.26
C ARG A 289 11.71 -24.14 11.91
N LEU A 290 12.43 -23.14 11.42
CA LEU A 290 13.26 -23.26 10.22
C LEU A 290 14.70 -23.59 10.68
N ALA A 291 15.11 -24.83 10.44
CA ALA A 291 16.43 -25.36 10.71
C ALA A 291 17.40 -24.85 9.63
N ALA A 292 17.90 -23.65 9.86
CA ALA A 292 19.13 -23.09 9.33
C ALA A 292 19.33 -21.71 9.97
N ASP A 293 20.39 -21.54 10.74
CA ASP A 293 21.04 -20.24 10.72
C ASP A 293 21.58 -20.09 9.30
N VAL A 294 20.84 -19.37 8.47
CA VAL A 294 21.43 -18.78 7.28
C VAL A 294 22.57 -17.96 7.86
N ALA A 295 23.80 -18.29 7.45
CA ALA A 295 24.98 -17.53 7.85
C ALA A 295 24.61 -16.04 7.77
N PRO A 296 24.96 -15.20 8.76
CA PRO A 296 24.77 -13.77 8.63
C PRO A 296 25.17 -13.42 7.21
N THR A 297 24.21 -12.99 6.40
CA THR A 297 24.63 -12.35 5.19
C THR A 297 25.38 -11.17 5.75
N ASP A 298 26.71 -11.16 5.64
CA ASP A 298 27.51 -9.95 5.86
C ASP A 298 26.99 -8.80 4.96
N ALA A 299 26.03 -9.09 4.08
CA ALA A 299 25.17 -8.20 3.31
C ALA A 299 23.84 -7.76 3.99
N ALA A 300 23.57 -8.05 5.28
CA ALA A 300 22.58 -7.26 6.03
C ALA A 300 23.23 -5.88 6.22
N PRO A 301 22.79 -4.84 5.50
CA PRO A 301 23.76 -3.95 4.88
C PRO A 301 24.55 -3.02 5.81
N PHE A 302 24.31 -2.96 7.15
CA PHE A 302 25.12 -2.10 8.04
C PHE A 302 25.27 -2.59 9.49
N PRO A 303 26.51 -2.76 9.97
CA PRO A 303 26.82 -2.75 11.39
C PRO A 303 26.94 -1.30 11.87
N ASP A 304 25.82 -0.66 12.17
CA ASP A 304 25.83 0.57 12.96
C ASP A 304 25.91 0.29 14.48
N LYS A 305 26.08 1.32 15.29
CA LYS A 305 26.22 1.17 16.76
C LYS A 305 24.99 0.49 17.39
N GLY A 306 23.79 0.76 16.87
CA GLY A 306 22.56 0.14 17.38
C GLY A 306 22.44 -1.31 16.95
N HIS A 307 22.78 -1.62 15.70
CA HIS A 307 22.83 -3.00 15.22
C HIS A 307 23.83 -3.85 16.01
N ARG A 308 25.04 -3.33 16.25
CA ARG A 308 26.06 -4.02 17.07
C ARG A 308 25.58 -4.22 18.51
N ALA A 309 24.94 -3.22 19.10
CA ALA A 309 24.37 -3.34 20.45
C ALA A 309 23.30 -4.44 20.52
N ALA A 310 22.46 -4.57 19.48
CA ALA A 310 21.50 -5.66 19.37
C ALA A 310 22.21 -7.02 19.27
N LEU A 311 23.18 -7.17 18.36
CA LEU A 311 23.94 -8.42 18.21
C LEU A 311 24.64 -8.85 19.52
N GLN A 312 25.26 -7.89 20.24
CA GLN A 312 25.96 -8.14 21.51
C GLN A 312 25.00 -8.56 22.62
N ALA A 313 23.86 -7.87 22.75
CA ALA A 313 22.83 -8.22 23.73
C ALA A 313 22.23 -9.62 23.47
N PHE A 314 21.96 -9.96 22.20
CA PHE A 314 21.43 -11.26 21.80
C PHE A 314 22.46 -12.41 21.86
N ALA A 315 23.76 -12.10 22.03
CA ALA A 315 24.82 -13.09 22.23
C ALA A 315 25.06 -13.41 23.72
N SER A 316 24.48 -12.62 24.64
CA SER A 316 24.76 -12.74 26.08
C SER A 316 23.99 -13.92 26.73
N PRO A 317 24.59 -14.67 27.70
CA PRO A 317 23.97 -15.85 28.34
C PRO A 317 22.70 -15.60 29.18
N GLY A 318 22.15 -14.38 29.19
CA GLY A 318 21.00 -13.95 30.00
C GLY A 318 19.64 -14.06 29.32
N TRP A 319 19.57 -14.67 28.13
CA TRP A 319 18.31 -14.99 27.44
C TRP A 319 17.64 -16.22 28.08
N ALA A 320 17.14 -16.05 29.30
CA ALA A 320 16.27 -17.04 29.91
C ALA A 320 14.87 -16.91 29.30
N PRO A 321 14.35 -17.95 28.63
CA PRO A 321 13.06 -17.89 27.95
C PRO A 321 11.89 -17.74 28.93
N TYR A 322 10.74 -17.31 28.40
CA TYR A 322 9.44 -17.54 29.01
C TYR A 322 9.12 -19.05 28.93
N GLY A 323 9.85 -19.88 29.69
CA GLY A 323 9.69 -21.33 29.71
C GLY A 323 9.88 -22.02 28.34
N THR A 324 9.62 -23.33 28.33
CA THR A 324 9.56 -24.12 27.09
C THR A 324 8.14 -24.04 26.52
N PHE A 325 8.00 -23.71 25.24
CA PHE A 325 6.72 -23.89 24.55
C PHE A 325 6.44 -25.40 24.40
N ASN A 326 5.36 -25.88 25.01
CA ASN A 326 5.00 -27.30 25.03
C ASN A 326 3.87 -27.65 24.05
N GLY A 327 3.50 -26.73 23.15
CA GLY A 327 2.45 -26.92 22.15
C GLY A 327 2.96 -27.54 20.83
N PRO A 328 2.09 -27.62 19.79
CA PRO A 328 2.43 -28.21 18.50
C PRO A 328 3.66 -27.56 17.87
N THR A 329 4.70 -28.35 17.62
CA THR A 329 5.98 -27.87 17.07
C THR A 329 6.40 -28.69 15.85
N LEU A 330 6.68 -28.02 14.74
CA LEU A 330 7.22 -28.61 13.51
C LEU A 330 8.62 -28.05 13.22
N VAL A 331 9.57 -28.89 12.79
CA VAL A 331 10.93 -28.46 12.40
C VAL A 331 11.16 -28.76 10.92
N LEU A 332 11.64 -27.76 10.17
CA LEU A 332 11.76 -27.78 8.70
C LEU A 332 13.19 -27.44 8.26
N ASN A 333 13.78 -28.25 7.38
CA ASN A 333 15.07 -27.98 6.75
C ASN A 333 14.82 -27.27 5.39
N HIS A 334 15.28 -26.03 5.23
CA HIS A 334 14.70 -25.04 4.31
C HIS A 334 15.09 -25.16 2.81
N PRO A 335 14.13 -25.39 1.88
CA PRO A 335 13.98 -24.53 0.69
C PRO A 335 12.58 -23.88 0.64
N ALA A 336 12.50 -22.58 0.97
CA ALA A 336 11.29 -21.79 1.26
C ALA A 336 10.31 -22.53 2.21
N GLY A 337 10.86 -23.00 3.33
CA GLY A 337 10.20 -23.77 4.40
C GLY A 337 9.48 -25.04 3.94
N GLU A 338 9.88 -25.64 2.82
CA GLU A 338 9.11 -26.64 2.05
C GLU A 338 7.65 -26.22 1.76
N LYS A 339 7.57 -24.97 1.27
CA LYS A 339 6.48 -24.20 0.62
C LYS A 339 5.16 -24.00 1.37
N ALA A 340 5.10 -23.65 2.65
CA ALA A 340 6.18 -23.20 3.53
C ALA A 340 6.02 -23.67 4.99
N ALA A 341 5.24 -24.69 5.37
CA ALA A 341 5.12 -26.01 4.77
C ALA A 341 3.72 -26.27 4.20
N ARG A 342 3.65 -26.40 2.86
CA ARG A 342 2.42 -26.45 2.02
C ARG A 342 1.29 -25.54 2.48
N ALA A 343 1.61 -24.26 2.55
CA ALA A 343 0.74 -23.12 2.82
C ALA A 343 -0.27 -23.28 3.97
N MET A 344 0.21 -23.87 5.07
CA MET A 344 -0.32 -23.64 6.43
C MET A 344 -1.80 -24.00 6.60
N GLY A 345 -2.28 -25.10 6.04
CA GLY A 345 -3.44 -25.78 6.62
C GLY A 345 -3.02 -26.32 7.99
N TYR A 346 -3.33 -25.61 9.08
CA TYR A 346 -2.99 -25.82 10.51
C TYR A 346 -3.24 -27.27 11.04
N PHE A 347 -2.63 -28.27 10.38
CA PHE A 347 -2.54 -29.71 10.65
C PHE A 347 -3.83 -30.57 10.40
N PRO A 348 -3.84 -31.58 9.49
CA PRO A 348 -4.69 -32.80 9.61
C PRO A 348 -3.94 -33.91 10.39
N PRO A 349 -4.65 -34.84 11.11
CA PRO A 349 -4.37 -35.27 12.49
C PRO A 349 -2.92 -35.59 12.87
#